data_AF-I6F8P4-F1
#
_entry.id   AF-I6F8P4-F1
#
_cell.length_a   1.000
_cell.length_b   1.000
_cell.length_c   1.000
_cell.angle_alpha   90.00
_cell.angle_beta   90.00
_cell.angle_gamma   90.00
#
_symmetry.space_group_name_H-M   'P 1'
#
loop_
_entity.id
_entity.type
_entity.pdbx_description
1 polymer ?
#
loop_
_entity_poly.entity_id
_entity_poly.type
_entity_poly.pdbx_seq_one_letter_code
_entity_poly.pdbx_strand_id
1 'polypeptide(L)'
;MTSEVKLKTGGDPRSLPDYAALRDEISKLTHPARPDVDWRYVETLCLRLYEHNGVELQTASWYTIARMHTTGLSGLNEGLALIVALTRHHWSVMWPLNTHARLEIITGLFNRLQKTLRAMPPDD
;
A
#
# COMPACT_ATOMS: atom_id res chain seq x y z
N MET A 1 26.55 6.23 -6.25
CA MET A 1 26.42 4.78 -6.53
C MET A 1 25.38 4.25 -5.56
N THR A 2 24.09 4.43 -5.86
CA THR A 2 23.01 3.95 -5.00
C THR A 2 22.87 2.47 -5.28
N SER A 3 23.31 1.63 -4.34
CA SER A 3 23.06 0.19 -4.36
C SER A 3 21.58 -0.03 -4.66
N GLU A 4 21.30 -0.63 -5.81
CA GLU A 4 19.95 -0.95 -6.24
C GLU A 4 19.42 -2.01 -5.27
N VAL A 5 18.69 -1.58 -4.24
CA VAL A 5 18.00 -2.50 -3.33
C VAL A 5 17.09 -3.34 -4.20
N LYS A 6 17.45 -4.61 -4.36
CA LYS A 6 16.74 -5.53 -5.26
C LYS A 6 15.38 -5.82 -4.65
N LEU A 7 14.36 -5.09 -5.09
CA LEU A 7 12.99 -5.26 -4.65
C LEU A 7 12.52 -6.68 -5.04
N LYS A 8 12.23 -7.51 -4.05
CA LYS A 8 11.62 -8.83 -4.29
C LYS A 8 10.13 -8.66 -4.53
N THR A 9 9.68 -8.89 -5.75
CA THR A 9 8.25 -8.89 -6.09
C THR A 9 7.56 -10.15 -5.61
N GLY A 10 6.33 -10.02 -5.10
CA GLY A 10 5.50 -11.12 -4.64
C GLY A 10 4.42 -11.55 -5.63
N GLY A 11 3.81 -12.70 -5.34
CA GLY A 11 2.68 -13.26 -6.06
C GLY A 11 1.34 -12.84 -5.47
N ASP A 12 0.33 -13.66 -5.69
CA ASP A 12 -1.02 -13.44 -5.17
C ASP A 12 -1.08 -13.57 -3.64
N PRO A 13 -1.36 -12.50 -2.88
CA PRO A 13 -1.36 -12.54 -1.43
C PRO A 13 -2.65 -13.10 -0.83
N ARG A 14 -3.69 -13.37 -1.64
CA ARG A 14 -5.07 -13.60 -1.15
C ARG A 14 -5.26 -14.83 -0.27
N SER A 15 -4.35 -15.81 -0.36
CA SER A 15 -4.36 -17.00 0.50
C SER A 15 -3.63 -16.79 1.84
N LEU A 16 -2.94 -15.67 2.03
CA LEU A 16 -2.13 -15.42 3.22
C LEU A 16 -2.98 -14.86 4.36
N PRO A 17 -2.77 -15.33 5.61
CA PRO A 17 -3.53 -14.88 6.76
C PRO A 17 -3.35 -13.37 7.03
N ASP A 18 -2.14 -12.85 6.84
CA ASP A 18 -1.85 -11.42 7.02
C ASP A 18 -2.61 -10.56 5.99
N TYR A 19 -2.90 -11.09 4.80
CA TYR A 19 -3.71 -10.38 3.81
C TYR A 19 -5.20 -10.40 4.16
N ALA A 20 -5.70 -11.49 4.74
CA ALA A 20 -7.05 -11.53 5.28
C ALA A 20 -7.23 -10.50 6.41
N ALA A 21 -6.29 -10.47 7.37
CA ALA A 21 -6.29 -9.49 8.45
C ALA A 21 -6.19 -8.03 7.92
N LEU A 22 -5.37 -7.80 6.88
CA LEU A 22 -5.26 -6.49 6.25
C LEU A 22 -6.60 -6.06 5.64
N ARG A 23 -7.28 -6.96 4.94
CA ARG A 23 -8.59 -6.68 4.36
C ARG A 23 -9.64 -6.38 5.41
N ASP A 24 -9.65 -7.14 6.51
CA ASP A 24 -10.59 -6.93 7.62
C ASP A 24 -10.38 -5.55 8.24
N GLU A 25 -9.12 -5.15 8.49
CA GLU A 25 -8.79 -3.84 9.03
C GLU A 25 -9.22 -2.70 8.08
N ILE A 26 -8.94 -2.84 6.78
CA ILE A 26 -9.30 -1.84 5.77
C ILE A 26 -10.81 -1.77 5.52
N SER A 27 -11.55 -2.87 5.71
CA SER A 27 -13.01 -2.92 5.51
C SER A 27 -13.76 -1.94 6.41
N LYS A 28 -13.14 -1.54 7.54
CA LYS A 28 -13.64 -0.52 8.47
C LYS A 28 -13.90 0.84 7.79
N LEU A 29 -13.13 1.20 6.75
CA LEU A 29 -13.33 2.43 5.97
C LEU A 29 -14.71 2.52 5.32
N THR A 30 -15.32 1.38 5.02
CA THR A 30 -16.63 1.28 4.38
C THR A 30 -17.72 0.77 5.32
N HIS A 31 -17.37 0.48 6.57
CA HIS A 31 -18.28 -0.10 7.52
C HIS A 31 -19.30 0.95 8.02
N PRO A 32 -20.61 0.61 8.11
CA PRO A 32 -21.65 1.57 8.51
C PRO A 32 -21.39 2.22 9.88
N ALA A 33 -20.86 1.46 10.84
CA ALA A 33 -20.52 1.96 12.17
C ALA A 33 -19.23 2.80 12.22
N ARG A 34 -18.48 2.90 11.11
CA ARG A 34 -17.23 3.67 10.96
C ARG A 34 -16.23 3.52 12.12
N PRO A 35 -15.86 2.28 12.51
CA PRO A 35 -14.79 2.09 13.47
C PRO A 35 -13.48 2.67 12.91
N ASP A 36 -12.63 3.19 13.79
CA ASP A 36 -11.33 3.72 13.39
C ASP A 36 -10.43 2.60 12.85
N VAL A 37 -9.69 2.93 11.81
CA VAL A 37 -8.65 2.07 11.23
C VAL A 37 -7.36 2.25 12.03
N ASP A 38 -6.76 1.14 12.45
CA ASP A 38 -5.42 1.11 13.02
C ASP A 38 -4.38 1.11 11.89
N TRP A 39 -3.93 2.31 11.51
CA TRP A 39 -2.95 2.49 10.44
C TRP A 39 -1.57 1.91 10.75
N ARG A 40 -1.17 1.82 12.04
CA ARG A 40 0.10 1.17 12.42
C ARG A 40 0.00 -0.33 12.25
N TYR A 41 -1.16 -0.91 12.53
CA TYR A 41 -1.42 -2.33 12.27
C TYR A 41 -1.44 -2.63 10.77
N VAL A 42 -2.09 -1.80 9.96
CA VAL A 42 -2.04 -1.89 8.48
C VAL A 42 -0.59 -1.88 7.97
N GLU A 43 0.23 -0.95 8.45
CA GLU A 43 1.66 -0.87 8.11
C GLU A 43 2.38 -2.18 8.45
N THR A 44 2.20 -2.68 9.68
CA THR A 44 2.81 -3.93 10.17
C THR A 44 2.44 -5.13 9.30
N LEU A 45 1.16 -5.24 8.91
CA LEU A 45 0.67 -6.31 8.05
C LEU A 45 1.28 -6.23 6.65
N CYS A 46 1.40 -5.03 6.07
CA CYS A 46 2.06 -4.84 4.77
C CYS A 46 3.53 -5.28 4.82
N LEU A 47 4.28 -4.90 5.87
CA LEU A 47 5.69 -5.28 6.01
C LEU A 47 5.86 -6.80 6.15
N ARG A 48 5.02 -7.46 6.97
CA ARG A 48 5.02 -8.94 7.08
C ARG A 48 4.68 -9.63 5.77
N LEU A 49 3.77 -9.07 4.98
CA LEU A 49 3.45 -9.58 3.64
C LEU A 49 4.64 -9.44 2.69
N TYR A 50 5.42 -8.36 2.79
CA TYR A 50 6.63 -8.20 1.97
C TYR A 50 7.70 -9.23 2.31
N GLU A 51 7.86 -9.57 3.59
CA GLU A 51 8.80 -10.60 4.02
C GLU A 51 8.42 -12.00 3.46
N HIS A 52 7.15 -12.39 3.62
CA HIS A 52 6.69 -13.74 3.27
C HIS A 52 6.33 -13.92 1.79
N ASN A 53 5.62 -12.96 1.19
CA ASN A 53 5.17 -13.03 -0.20
C ASN A 53 6.15 -12.34 -1.15
N GLY A 54 6.74 -11.23 -0.72
CA GLY A 54 7.31 -10.22 -1.61
C GLY A 54 6.32 -9.09 -1.89
N VAL A 55 6.83 -7.99 -2.44
CA VAL A 55 6.06 -6.77 -2.67
C VAL A 55 5.17 -6.91 -3.90
N GLU A 56 3.89 -6.60 -3.75
CA GLU A 56 2.94 -6.51 -4.86
C GLU A 56 2.11 -5.21 -4.76
N LEU A 57 1.42 -4.84 -5.84
CA LEU A 57 0.87 -3.50 -6.01
C LEU A 57 -0.22 -3.14 -4.99
N GLN A 58 -1.08 -4.09 -4.62
CA GLN A 58 -2.21 -3.86 -3.73
C GLN A 58 -1.74 -3.53 -2.31
N THR A 59 -0.84 -4.32 -1.75
CA THR A 59 -0.24 -4.07 -0.43
C THR A 59 0.71 -2.89 -0.46
N ALA A 60 1.42 -2.62 -1.55
CA ALA A 60 2.17 -1.36 -1.75
C ALA A 60 1.26 -0.12 -1.71
N SER A 61 0.06 -0.21 -2.32
CA SER A 61 -0.94 0.85 -2.23
C SER A 61 -1.39 1.08 -0.79
N TRP A 62 -1.72 0.03 -0.05
CA TRP A 62 -2.16 0.16 1.35
C TRP A 62 -1.05 0.63 2.29
N TYR A 63 0.18 0.14 2.09
CA TYR A 63 1.36 0.61 2.81
C TYR A 63 1.58 2.12 2.60
N THR A 64 1.43 2.62 1.37
CA THR A 64 1.57 4.05 1.07
C THR A 64 0.57 4.88 1.87
N ILE A 65 -0.69 4.45 1.96
CA ILE A 65 -1.71 5.13 2.77
C ILE A 65 -1.38 5.04 4.26
N ALA A 66 -1.02 3.86 4.74
CA ALA A 66 -0.66 3.66 6.15
C ALA A 66 0.51 4.56 6.56
N ARG A 67 1.59 4.59 5.77
CA ARG A 67 2.76 5.44 6.01
C ARG A 67 2.44 6.92 6.00
N MET A 68 1.55 7.35 5.11
CA MET A 68 1.06 8.72 5.12
C MET A 68 0.33 9.05 6.44
N HIS A 69 -0.50 8.14 6.95
CA HIS A 69 -1.18 8.31 8.24
C HIS A 69 -0.23 8.25 9.45
N THR A 70 0.85 7.45 9.40
CA THR A 70 1.75 7.25 10.55
C THR A 70 2.91 8.24 10.60
N THR A 71 3.37 8.72 9.44
CA THR A 71 4.60 9.53 9.31
C THR A 71 4.46 10.72 8.34
N GLY A 72 3.22 11.08 7.97
CA GLY A 72 2.93 12.26 7.15
C GLY A 72 3.53 12.21 5.75
N LEU A 73 3.98 13.36 5.25
CA LEU A 73 4.54 13.50 3.89
C LEU A 73 5.80 12.66 3.67
N SER A 74 6.61 12.43 4.72
CA SER A 74 7.78 11.55 4.64
C SER A 74 7.35 10.11 4.32
N GLY A 75 6.34 9.60 5.02
CA GLY A 75 5.77 8.28 4.75
C GLY A 75 5.12 8.16 3.37
N LEU A 76 4.45 9.21 2.91
CA LEU A 76 3.93 9.28 1.54
C LEU A 76 5.05 9.13 0.52
N ASN A 77 6.16 9.86 0.69
CA ASN A 77 7.30 9.81 -0.22
C ASN A 77 7.92 8.41 -0.27
N GLU A 78 8.07 7.73 0.87
CA GLU A 78 8.55 6.34 0.93
C GLU A 78 7.63 5.38 0.19
N GLY A 79 6.32 5.47 0.42
CA GLY A 79 5.33 4.63 -0.28
C GLY A 79 5.31 4.86 -1.78
N LEU A 80 5.37 6.12 -2.22
CA LEU A 80 5.45 6.46 -3.64
C LEU A 80 6.74 5.97 -4.30
N ALA A 81 7.87 6.02 -3.60
CA ALA A 81 9.12 5.44 -4.11
C ALA A 81 8.97 3.93 -4.36
N LEU A 82 8.26 3.20 -3.49
CA LEU A 82 7.95 1.78 -3.69
C LEU A 82 7.05 1.55 -4.91
N ILE A 83 6.00 2.36 -5.08
CA ILE A 83 5.10 2.29 -6.25
C ILE A 83 5.87 2.59 -7.56
N VAL A 84 6.75 3.59 -7.55
CA VAL A 84 7.63 3.91 -8.69
C VAL A 84 8.56 2.72 -8.99
N ALA A 85 9.16 2.11 -7.98
CA ALA A 85 10.04 0.97 -8.17
C ALA A 85 9.30 -0.21 -8.84
N LEU A 86 8.11 -0.56 -8.34
CA LEU A 86 7.25 -1.59 -8.92
C LEU A 86 6.86 -1.28 -10.37
N THR A 87 6.37 -0.07 -10.63
CA THR A 87 5.85 0.29 -11.96
C THR A 87 6.95 0.51 -13.00
N ARG A 88 8.14 0.97 -12.59
CA ARG A 88 9.26 1.21 -13.50
C ARG A 88 10.06 -0.06 -13.81
N HIS A 89 10.32 -0.88 -12.80
CA HIS A 89 11.26 -2.01 -12.94
C HIS A 89 10.56 -3.37 -13.02
N HIS A 90 9.32 -3.48 -12.56
CA HIS A 90 8.66 -4.78 -12.40
C HIS A 90 7.27 -4.85 -13.03
N TRP A 91 6.90 -3.89 -13.89
CA TRP A 91 5.57 -3.82 -14.49
C TRP A 91 5.13 -5.14 -15.13
N SER A 92 5.97 -5.83 -15.88
CA SER A 92 5.59 -7.06 -16.59
C SER A 92 5.27 -8.22 -15.65
N VAL A 93 5.92 -8.30 -14.49
CA VAL A 93 5.88 -9.46 -13.58
C VAL A 93 5.13 -9.20 -12.27
N MET A 94 4.86 -7.94 -11.93
CA MET A 94 4.17 -7.53 -10.72
C MET A 94 2.75 -8.10 -10.65
N TRP A 95 2.34 -8.60 -9.49
CA TRP A 95 0.95 -8.93 -9.21
C TRP A 95 0.14 -7.66 -8.87
N PRO A 96 -1.13 -7.56 -9.33
CA PRO A 96 -1.87 -8.49 -10.19
C PRO A 96 -1.32 -8.51 -11.62
N LEU A 97 -1.36 -9.67 -12.30
CA LEU A 97 -0.91 -9.77 -13.70
C LEU A 97 -1.80 -9.01 -14.70
N ASN A 98 -3.07 -8.79 -14.34
CA ASN A 98 -4.02 -8.08 -15.18
C ASN A 98 -3.79 -6.56 -15.14
N THR A 99 -3.50 -5.96 -16.30
CA THR A 99 -3.24 -4.51 -16.42
C THR A 99 -4.40 -3.63 -15.95
N HIS A 100 -5.65 -4.00 -16.25
CA HIS A 100 -6.81 -3.23 -15.81
C HIS A 100 -6.90 -3.21 -14.28
N ALA A 101 -6.68 -4.37 -13.62
CA ALA A 101 -6.65 -4.43 -12.16
C ALA A 101 -5.53 -3.57 -11.55
N ARG A 102 -4.36 -3.47 -12.20
CA ARG A 102 -3.29 -2.56 -11.75
C ARG A 102 -3.73 -1.10 -11.80
N LEU A 103 -4.38 -0.69 -12.88
CA LEU A 103 -4.88 0.68 -13.04
C LEU A 103 -5.97 1.01 -12.02
N GLU A 104 -6.84 0.06 -11.70
CA GLU A 104 -7.84 0.23 -10.64
C GLU A 104 -7.19 0.43 -9.26
N ILE A 105 -6.13 -0.32 -8.94
CA ILE A 105 -5.39 -0.15 -7.69
C ILE A 105 -4.73 1.23 -7.63
N ILE A 106 -4.09 1.66 -8.72
CA ILE A 106 -3.42 2.97 -8.82
C ILE A 106 -4.44 4.12 -8.71
N THR A 107 -5.57 4.03 -9.41
CA THR A 107 -6.66 5.01 -9.31
C THR A 107 -7.22 5.06 -7.88
N GLY A 108 -7.43 3.90 -7.26
CA GLY A 108 -7.84 3.81 -5.87
C GLY A 108 -6.85 4.45 -4.90
N LEU A 109 -5.54 4.27 -5.12
CA LEU A 109 -4.48 4.91 -4.34
C LEU A 109 -4.61 6.44 -4.40
N PHE A 110 -4.68 7.01 -5.61
CA PHE A 110 -4.78 8.46 -5.77
C PHE A 110 -6.05 9.03 -5.11
N ASN A 111 -7.19 8.34 -5.26
CA ASN A 111 -8.44 8.75 -4.62
C ASN A 111 -8.32 8.76 -3.08
N ARG A 112 -7.62 7.79 -2.49
CA ARG A 112 -7.38 7.76 -1.04
C ARG A 112 -6.41 8.85 -0.60
N LEU A 113 -5.29 9.01 -1.32
CA LEU A 113 -4.32 10.07 -1.05
C LEU A 113 -4.94 11.46 -1.09
N GLN A 114 -5.76 11.74 -2.11
CA GLN A 114 -6.45 13.02 -2.22
C GLN A 114 -7.38 13.28 -1.02
N LYS A 115 -8.08 12.25 -0.52
CA LYS A 115 -8.93 12.36 0.66
C LYS A 115 -8.10 12.60 1.93
N THR A 116 -7.02 11.84 2.12
CA THR A 116 -6.15 11.99 3.30
C THR A 116 -5.46 13.35 3.29
N LEU A 117 -4.90 13.80 2.16
CA LEU A 117 -4.22 15.09 2.03
C LEU A 117 -5.14 16.26 2.39
N ARG A 118 -6.41 16.22 1.96
CA ARG A 118 -7.40 17.25 2.29
C ARG A 118 -7.76 17.31 3.77
N ALA A 119 -7.59 16.21 4.48
CA ALA A 119 -7.89 16.10 5.91
C ALA A 119 -6.66 16.36 6.80
N MET A 120 -5.46 16.47 6.21
CA MET A 120 -4.27 16.80 7.00
C MET A 120 -4.33 18.25 7.48
N PRO A 121 -3.90 18.52 8.71
CA PRO A 121 -3.61 19.88 9.13
C PRO A 121 -2.50 20.47 8.23
N PRO A 122 -2.48 21.80 8.03
CA PRO A 122 -1.32 22.45 7.44
C PRO A 122 -0.07 22.09 8.25
N ASP A 123 1.05 21.81 7.58
CA ASP A 123 2.34 21.70 8.26
C ASP A 123 2.62 23.02 9.01
N ASP A 124 3.12 22.92 10.25
CA ASP A 124 3.69 24.08 10.98
C ASP A 124 5.02 24.53 10.34
#